data_AF-A0A429I2N5-F1
#
_entry.id   AF-A0A429I2N5-F1
#
_cell.length_a   1.000
_cell.length_b   1.000
_cell.length_c   1.000
_cell.angle_alpha   90.00
_cell.angle_beta   90.00
_cell.angle_gamma   90.00
#
_symmetry.space_group_name_H-M   'P 1'
#
loop_
_entity.id
_entity.type
_entity.pdbx_description
1 polymer ?
#
loop_
_entity_poly.entity_id
_entity_poly.type
_entity_poly.pdbx_seq_one_letter_code
_entity_poly.pdbx_strand_id
1 'polypeptide(L)'
;MLIALLAVLGSAGTFVSVTGNASAHNATPPSGSPPVDPSPSPSSPSVTDPTDNAPADASTSASAGSSRTPADAPDDPAGPAGSGSPSGSTGPGQSVPAAGDFADIRSVRPGPRPPRDGPGASTGTFTSDCGRNEERHNNPDNFIVTPGVRNGAHHLHDYVGNRSTDAFSTDGSLRTAGTTCAGGDKSAYFWPVLRRLSGGDGPSSGNGQDPADGNVGRVLTPSSVSLTFRGSPAGKVAAMPEGLRAITGDAKAFTNGTANARAQWTCTGFEDRRLADKYPLCPGGSRAVRVLDFPSCWDGTNKDSANHRTHLVFPDRASGRCSGGTKAVPQLQMRLTYAVTPRPRAFALDSFPEQLRKPVTDHADFANFMPRDLMARAVACINSGRRCR
;
A
#
# COMPACT_ATOMS: atom_id res chain seq x y z
N MET A 1 -31.66 37.71 43.74
CA MET A 1 -32.05 36.29 43.80
C MET A 1 -30.73 35.53 44.02
N LEU A 2 -30.42 34.94 45.19
CA LEU A 2 -31.26 34.21 46.16
C LEU A 2 -31.90 32.99 45.46
N ILE A 3 -31.73 31.72 45.87
CA ILE A 3 -31.42 31.13 47.19
C ILE A 3 -30.44 29.92 47.10
N ALA A 4 -29.76 29.64 48.22
CA ALA A 4 -29.18 28.39 48.78
C ALA A 4 -29.26 27.06 47.98
N LEU A 5 -28.21 26.21 47.87
CA LEU A 5 -27.43 25.43 48.88
C LEU A 5 -27.99 24.01 49.13
N LEU A 6 -27.16 22.98 48.96
CA LEU A 6 -27.11 21.82 49.87
C LEU A 6 -25.74 21.14 49.79
N ALA A 7 -25.29 20.50 50.88
CA ALA A 7 -24.04 19.74 50.96
C ALA A 7 -24.25 18.45 51.77
N VAL A 8 -23.41 17.44 51.54
CA VAL A 8 -23.34 16.21 52.34
C VAL A 8 -21.88 15.89 52.64
N LEU A 9 -21.60 15.39 53.85
CA LEU A 9 -20.25 15.15 54.39
C LEU A 9 -19.91 13.66 54.46
N GLY A 10 -18.61 13.36 54.59
CA GLY A 10 -18.10 12.11 55.18
C GLY A 10 -17.35 11.20 54.21
N SER A 11 -16.26 10.53 54.59
CA SER A 11 -15.54 10.53 55.88
C SER A 11 -14.04 10.25 55.68
N ALA A 12 -13.21 10.58 56.68
CA ALA A 12 -11.75 10.44 56.60
C ALA A 12 -11.25 9.01 56.92
N GLY A 13 -10.03 8.70 56.48
CA GLY A 13 -9.31 7.47 56.82
C GLY A 13 -7.80 7.59 56.53
N THR A 14 -7.00 7.81 57.57
CA THR A 14 -5.54 8.00 57.50
C THR A 14 -4.83 6.83 58.18
N PHE A 15 -3.76 6.27 57.60
CA PHE A 15 -2.57 5.69 58.28
C PHE A 15 -1.54 5.33 57.17
N VAL A 16 -0.43 6.06 57.05
CA VAL A 16 0.92 5.84 57.67
C VAL A 16 1.80 4.81 56.93
N SER A 17 3.03 5.24 56.64
CA SER A 17 4.05 4.53 55.85
C SER A 17 4.94 3.60 56.69
N VAL A 18 5.54 2.58 56.06
CA VAL A 18 6.76 1.89 56.55
C VAL A 18 7.74 1.70 55.37
N THR A 19 9.04 1.66 55.67
CA THR A 19 10.15 1.76 54.70
C THR A 19 11.11 0.57 54.72
N GLY A 20 11.69 0.24 53.57
CA GLY A 20 12.90 -0.59 53.44
C GLY A 20 12.69 -2.11 53.54
N ASN A 21 13.71 -2.95 53.33
CA ASN A 21 15.06 -2.63 52.82
C ASN A 21 15.65 -3.84 52.06
N ALA A 22 16.73 -3.65 51.30
CA ALA A 22 17.45 -4.71 50.60
C ALA A 22 18.40 -5.51 51.52
N SER A 23 18.77 -6.73 51.11
CA SER A 23 19.93 -7.48 51.61
C SER A 23 20.33 -8.59 50.63
N ALA A 24 21.62 -8.90 50.52
CA ALA A 24 22.15 -9.92 49.61
C ALA A 24 23.42 -10.60 50.16
N HIS A 25 23.47 -11.94 50.10
CA HIS A 25 24.62 -12.80 50.44
C HIS A 25 24.43 -14.18 49.76
N ASN A 26 25.44 -15.03 49.49
CA ASN A 26 26.87 -14.86 49.18
C ASN A 26 27.45 -16.23 48.69
N ALA A 27 28.71 -16.24 48.24
CA ALA A 27 29.64 -17.38 48.12
C ALA A 27 29.55 -18.33 46.90
N THR A 28 30.73 -18.88 46.56
CA THR A 28 31.04 -19.68 45.36
C THR A 28 32.01 -20.85 45.74
N PRO A 29 32.69 -21.58 44.81
CA PRO A 29 32.70 -23.04 44.73
C PRO A 29 33.85 -23.74 45.51
N PRO A 30 34.11 -25.04 45.24
CA PRO A 30 35.38 -25.36 44.58
C PRO A 30 35.30 -26.44 43.46
N SER A 31 36.47 -26.80 42.91
CA SER A 31 36.73 -27.46 41.62
C SER A 31 37.33 -28.88 41.69
N GLY A 32 37.34 -29.64 40.58
CA GLY A 32 38.21 -30.82 40.38
C GLY A 32 38.16 -31.46 38.97
N SER A 33 39.33 -31.78 38.38
CA SER A 33 39.57 -32.34 37.02
C SER A 33 41.01 -32.93 36.91
N PRO A 34 41.44 -33.59 35.80
CA PRO A 34 40.76 -34.43 34.80
C PRO A 34 41.14 -35.95 34.97
N PRO A 35 42.08 -36.68 34.25
CA PRO A 35 42.87 -36.48 33.01
C PRO A 35 42.98 -37.69 32.00
N VAL A 36 43.61 -37.43 30.83
CA VAL A 36 44.27 -38.32 29.80
C VAL A 36 43.53 -39.50 29.09
N ASP A 37 43.14 -39.27 27.82
CA ASP A 37 43.56 -39.90 26.52
C ASP A 37 44.20 -41.32 26.39
N PRO A 38 44.27 -41.98 25.17
CA PRO A 38 44.06 -41.43 23.80
C PRO A 38 43.21 -42.24 22.76
N SER A 39 42.83 -41.50 21.69
CA SER A 39 42.67 -41.80 20.22
C SER A 39 43.04 -43.19 19.60
N PRO A 40 42.54 -43.59 18.39
CA PRO A 40 42.34 -42.71 17.21
C PRO A 40 41.14 -42.92 16.22
N SER A 41 41.01 -41.93 15.31
CA SER A 41 40.32 -41.74 14.01
C SER A 41 40.21 -42.95 13.03
N PRO A 42 39.43 -42.91 11.91
CA PRO A 42 38.91 -41.75 11.12
C PRO A 42 37.40 -41.85 10.70
N SER A 43 36.77 -41.02 9.85
CA SER A 43 37.19 -39.91 8.95
C SER A 43 36.04 -38.87 8.74
N SER A 44 36.39 -37.59 8.51
CA SER A 44 35.51 -36.54 7.95
C SER A 44 35.53 -36.57 6.39
N PRO A 45 34.80 -35.75 5.57
CA PRO A 45 34.24 -34.39 5.78
C PRO A 45 32.77 -34.19 5.30
N SER A 46 32.16 -32.99 5.26
CA SER A 46 32.12 -31.82 6.17
C SER A 46 31.02 -30.86 5.67
N VAL A 47 30.20 -30.30 6.57
CA VAL A 47 29.35 -29.11 6.29
C VAL A 47 29.35 -28.24 7.54
N THR A 48 29.55 -26.94 7.39
CA THR A 48 29.60 -25.95 8.48
C THR A 48 28.86 -24.68 8.10
N ASP A 49 28.20 -24.07 9.09
CA ASP A 49 27.42 -22.84 9.04
C ASP A 49 27.76 -22.01 10.32
N PRO A 50 27.08 -20.90 10.63
CA PRO A 50 27.35 -19.51 10.22
C PRO A 50 28.05 -18.70 11.34
N THR A 51 28.21 -17.37 11.18
CA THR A 51 28.08 -16.36 12.29
C THR A 51 28.20 -14.90 11.81
N ASP A 52 27.59 -13.97 12.55
CA ASP A 52 27.75 -12.51 12.43
C ASP A 52 28.88 -11.95 13.31
N ASN A 53 29.54 -10.85 12.89
CA ASN A 53 29.65 -9.55 13.61
C ASN A 53 30.77 -8.64 13.03
N ALA A 54 30.68 -7.33 13.29
CA ALA A 54 31.68 -6.31 12.94
C ALA A 54 32.64 -6.01 14.13
N PRO A 55 33.78 -5.32 13.88
CA PRO A 55 33.82 -3.88 14.19
C PRO A 55 34.59 -3.04 13.14
N ALA A 56 34.87 -1.76 13.42
CA ALA A 56 35.56 -0.82 12.53
C ALA A 56 36.54 0.09 13.29
N ASP A 57 37.59 0.62 12.63
CA ASP A 57 38.06 2.00 12.87
C ASP A 57 39.01 2.60 11.78
N ALA A 58 39.08 3.94 11.77
CA ALA A 58 40.18 4.86 11.42
C ALA A 58 40.96 4.84 10.06
N SER A 59 40.66 5.87 9.22
CA SER A 59 41.58 6.62 8.31
C SER A 59 42.17 5.89 7.06
N THR A 60 42.51 6.53 5.94
CA THR A 60 42.99 7.91 5.67
C THR A 60 42.36 8.58 4.42
N SER A 61 42.76 9.83 4.11
CA SER A 61 42.08 10.75 3.19
C SER A 61 42.55 10.70 1.72
N ALA A 62 41.61 10.72 0.77
CA ALA A 62 41.83 11.19 -0.60
C ALA A 62 40.52 11.78 -1.18
N SER A 63 40.62 12.82 -2.02
CA SER A 63 39.45 13.53 -2.57
C SER A 63 39.21 13.16 -4.04
N ALA A 64 38.04 12.62 -4.34
CA ALA A 64 37.46 12.54 -5.67
C ALA A 64 35.93 12.50 -5.57
N GLY A 65 35.24 13.38 -6.29
CA GLY A 65 33.78 13.44 -6.27
C GLY A 65 33.16 12.42 -7.23
N SER A 66 32.37 11.49 -6.70
CA SER A 66 31.50 10.60 -7.49
C SER A 66 30.12 10.49 -6.85
N SER A 67 29.13 11.14 -7.47
CA SER A 67 27.71 10.98 -7.17
C SER A 67 27.28 9.53 -7.43
N ARG A 68 26.84 8.82 -6.39
CA ARG A 68 26.32 7.46 -6.54
C ARG A 68 24.85 7.52 -6.98
N THR A 69 24.60 7.26 -8.26
CA THR A 69 23.26 6.89 -8.73
C THR A 69 22.90 5.50 -8.16
N PRO A 70 21.68 5.31 -7.61
CA PRO A 70 21.09 3.98 -7.49
C PRO A 70 20.97 3.34 -8.88
N ALA A 71 21.09 2.02 -8.97
CA ALA A 71 21.24 1.32 -10.24
C ALA A 71 19.90 1.03 -10.94
N ASP A 72 19.89 1.18 -12.27
CA ASP A 72 18.90 0.58 -13.15
C ASP A 72 18.98 -0.97 -13.13
N ALA A 73 17.84 -1.63 -13.31
CA ALA A 73 17.76 -3.03 -13.77
C ALA A 73 16.47 -3.25 -14.59
N PRO A 74 16.46 -4.13 -15.61
CA PRO A 74 15.62 -3.97 -16.81
C PRO A 74 14.43 -4.98 -16.84
N ASP A 75 13.60 -5.17 -17.88
CA ASP A 75 13.82 -5.15 -19.34
C ASP A 75 12.64 -4.56 -20.15
N ASP A 76 12.98 -3.85 -21.24
CA ASP A 76 12.18 -3.72 -22.48
C ASP A 76 13.13 -3.31 -23.64
N PRO A 77 12.88 -3.70 -24.90
CA PRO A 77 13.86 -3.57 -25.99
C PRO A 77 13.94 -2.13 -26.58
N ALA A 78 15.17 -1.64 -26.77
CA ALA A 78 15.42 -0.28 -27.22
C ALA A 78 15.09 -0.03 -28.71
N GLY A 79 14.23 0.96 -28.96
CA GLY A 79 14.15 1.66 -30.25
C GLY A 79 15.28 2.71 -30.39
N PRO A 80 15.64 3.14 -31.61
CA PRO A 80 16.74 4.07 -31.82
C PRO A 80 16.45 5.46 -31.26
N ALA A 81 17.40 6.03 -30.52
CA ALA A 81 17.25 7.32 -29.86
C ALA A 81 17.28 8.49 -30.86
N GLY A 82 16.15 9.19 -31.00
CA GLY A 82 16.07 10.49 -31.67
C GLY A 82 16.33 11.63 -30.68
N SER A 83 17.36 12.44 -30.92
CA SER A 83 17.71 13.60 -30.10
C SER A 83 16.74 14.77 -30.31
N GLY A 84 15.74 14.91 -29.44
CA GLY A 84 14.81 16.04 -29.45
C GLY A 84 14.31 16.38 -28.05
N SER A 85 14.77 17.51 -27.50
CA SER A 85 14.25 18.04 -26.23
C SER A 85 12.82 18.55 -26.43
N PRO A 86 11.80 18.01 -25.73
CA PRO A 86 10.45 18.53 -25.81
C PRO A 86 10.34 19.82 -24.98
N SER A 87 10.68 20.96 -25.59
CA SER A 87 10.25 22.29 -25.10
C SER A 87 8.75 22.45 -25.38
N GLY A 88 7.94 21.62 -24.72
CA GLY A 88 6.50 21.55 -24.88
C GLY A 88 5.80 22.37 -23.83
N SER A 89 5.25 23.52 -24.22
CA SER A 89 4.29 24.22 -23.36
C SER A 89 3.07 23.34 -23.12
N THR A 90 2.57 23.32 -21.88
CA THR A 90 1.44 22.49 -21.45
C THR A 90 0.15 22.91 -22.14
N GLY A 91 -0.12 22.31 -23.30
CA GLY A 91 -1.27 22.63 -24.13
C GLY A 91 -2.60 22.39 -23.38
N PRO A 92 -3.62 23.27 -23.50
CA PRO A 92 -4.89 23.16 -22.75
C PRO A 92 -5.68 21.85 -22.93
N GLY A 93 -5.28 20.96 -23.85
CA GLY A 93 -5.88 19.65 -24.07
C GLY A 93 -5.32 18.51 -23.20
N GLN A 94 -4.24 18.71 -22.43
CA GLN A 94 -3.61 17.63 -21.64
C GLN A 94 -4.18 17.49 -20.22
N SER A 95 -4.70 18.58 -19.64
CA SER A 95 -5.13 18.63 -18.24
C SER A 95 -6.50 17.99 -17.97
N VAL A 96 -7.33 17.76 -18.99
CA VAL A 96 -8.73 17.31 -18.88
C VAL A 96 -9.00 16.15 -19.85
N PRO A 97 -9.62 15.03 -19.42
CA PRO A 97 -9.91 13.90 -20.30
C PRO A 97 -10.76 14.26 -21.53
N ALA A 98 -10.65 13.45 -22.58
CA ALA A 98 -11.51 13.56 -23.76
C ALA A 98 -12.95 13.14 -23.41
N ALA A 99 -13.94 13.61 -24.18
CA ALA A 99 -15.33 13.19 -23.98
C ALA A 99 -15.52 11.68 -24.19
N GLY A 100 -14.73 11.08 -25.10
CA GLY A 100 -14.67 9.63 -25.34
C GLY A 100 -13.89 8.83 -24.30
N ASP A 101 -13.37 9.45 -23.23
CA ASP A 101 -12.81 8.73 -22.08
C ASP A 101 -13.87 8.37 -21.02
N PHE A 102 -15.16 8.64 -21.31
CA PHE A 102 -16.30 8.34 -20.45
C PHE A 102 -17.27 7.37 -21.15
N ALA A 103 -17.90 6.47 -20.39
CA ALA A 103 -18.92 5.55 -20.90
C ALA A 103 -20.08 5.36 -19.90
N ASP A 104 -21.31 5.24 -20.39
CA ASP A 104 -22.47 4.87 -19.56
C ASP A 104 -22.32 3.44 -19.06
N ILE A 105 -22.33 3.24 -17.74
CA ILE A 105 -22.18 1.91 -17.14
C ILE A 105 -23.26 0.92 -17.63
N ARG A 106 -24.41 1.40 -18.09
CA ARG A 106 -25.54 0.59 -18.56
C ARG A 106 -25.31 -0.02 -19.95
N SER A 107 -24.41 0.53 -20.77
CA SER A 107 -24.03 -0.10 -22.05
C SER A 107 -22.99 -1.21 -21.89
N VAL A 108 -22.33 -1.27 -20.73
CA VAL A 108 -21.31 -2.27 -20.40
C VAL A 108 -21.98 -3.62 -20.10
N ARG A 109 -21.47 -4.68 -20.73
CA ARG A 109 -21.89 -6.06 -20.42
C ARG A 109 -21.32 -6.49 -19.07
N PRO A 110 -22.03 -7.29 -18.26
CA PRO A 110 -21.45 -7.90 -17.07
C PRO A 110 -20.18 -8.68 -17.40
N GLY A 111 -19.18 -8.56 -16.54
CA GLY A 111 -17.89 -9.24 -16.67
C GLY A 111 -17.98 -10.75 -16.39
N PRO A 112 -16.87 -11.49 -16.59
CA PRO A 112 -16.80 -12.88 -16.17
C PRO A 112 -17.00 -12.99 -14.66
N ARG A 113 -17.66 -14.05 -14.22
CA ARG A 113 -17.81 -14.37 -12.79
C ARG A 113 -16.43 -14.67 -12.18
N PRO A 114 -16.20 -14.38 -10.88
CA PRO A 114 -15.00 -14.84 -10.18
C PRO A 114 -14.83 -16.37 -10.25
N PRO A 115 -13.61 -16.88 -10.04
CA PRO A 115 -13.38 -18.31 -9.82
C PRO A 115 -14.31 -18.87 -8.73
N ARG A 116 -14.69 -20.14 -8.86
CA ARG A 116 -15.45 -20.85 -7.82
C ARG A 116 -14.51 -21.30 -6.71
N ASP A 117 -14.97 -21.22 -5.46
CA ASP A 117 -14.26 -21.80 -4.32
C ASP A 117 -14.09 -23.32 -4.50
N GLY A 118 -12.85 -23.78 -4.39
CA GLY A 118 -12.48 -25.19 -4.42
C GLY A 118 -12.41 -25.82 -3.02
N PRO A 119 -12.12 -27.13 -2.93
CA PRO A 119 -11.89 -27.80 -1.66
C PRO A 119 -10.78 -27.10 -0.86
N GLY A 120 -11.06 -26.76 0.40
CA GLY A 120 -10.08 -26.12 1.28
C GLY A 120 -9.91 -24.60 1.11
N ALA A 121 -10.71 -23.94 0.27
CA ALA A 121 -10.71 -22.48 0.07
C ALA A 121 -10.75 -21.67 1.39
N SER A 122 -10.27 -20.43 1.33
CA SER A 122 -10.38 -19.44 2.40
C SER A 122 -11.42 -18.38 2.03
N THR A 123 -12.67 -18.67 2.36
CA THR A 123 -13.85 -17.86 1.98
C THR A 123 -14.09 -16.64 2.88
N GLY A 124 -13.25 -16.43 3.89
CA GLY A 124 -13.38 -15.35 4.85
C GLY A 124 -12.76 -14.02 4.38
N THR A 125 -13.03 -12.97 5.14
CA THR A 125 -12.52 -11.61 4.89
C THR A 125 -12.10 -10.92 6.19
N PHE A 126 -11.11 -10.05 6.11
CA PHE A 126 -10.75 -9.09 7.17
C PHE A 126 -10.75 -7.68 6.58
N THR A 127 -11.39 -6.71 7.24
CA THR A 127 -11.48 -5.32 6.78
C THR A 127 -10.70 -4.39 7.69
N SER A 128 -9.78 -3.58 7.14
CA SER A 128 -9.08 -2.55 7.92
C SER A 128 -9.86 -1.24 7.88
N ASP A 129 -10.46 -0.85 9.01
CA ASP A 129 -11.29 0.36 9.13
C ASP A 129 -10.40 1.61 9.37
N CYS A 130 -9.87 2.20 8.28
CA CYS A 130 -8.88 3.30 8.29
C CYS A 130 -9.42 4.70 7.92
N GLY A 131 -10.74 4.89 7.93
CA GLY A 131 -11.35 6.15 7.47
C GLY A 131 -11.24 6.34 5.96
N ARG A 132 -11.31 7.59 5.49
CA ARG A 132 -11.36 7.94 4.05
C ARG A 132 -10.59 9.24 3.74
N ASN A 133 -9.47 9.45 4.44
CA ASN A 133 -8.64 10.66 4.41
C ASN A 133 -9.42 11.94 4.78
N GLU A 134 -10.07 11.91 5.95
CA GLU A 134 -10.69 13.10 6.56
C GLU A 134 -9.64 14.18 6.88
N GLU A 135 -8.47 13.76 7.34
CA GLU A 135 -7.31 14.55 7.77
C GLU A 135 -6.55 15.23 6.63
N ARG A 136 -6.82 14.86 5.37
CA ARG A 136 -6.16 15.39 4.16
C ARG A 136 -4.66 15.12 4.09
N HIS A 137 -4.23 13.97 4.58
CA HIS A 137 -2.89 13.45 4.33
C HIS A 137 -2.78 13.08 2.84
N ASN A 138 -2.30 14.02 2.03
CA ASN A 138 -2.01 13.81 0.63
C ASN A 138 -0.77 14.60 0.18
N ASN A 139 0.03 13.96 -0.66
CA ASN A 139 1.25 14.47 -1.27
C ASN A 139 1.52 13.70 -2.58
N PRO A 140 2.40 14.19 -3.47
CA PRO A 140 2.72 13.56 -4.75
C PRO A 140 4.00 12.72 -4.74
N ASP A 141 4.34 12.14 -3.58
CA ASP A 141 5.53 11.31 -3.43
C ASP A 141 5.19 9.82 -3.64
N ASN A 142 6.17 8.98 -3.97
CA ASN A 142 6.01 7.52 -3.89
C ASN A 142 7.26 6.87 -3.26
N PHE A 143 7.20 6.58 -1.96
CA PHE A 143 8.30 5.96 -1.21
C PHE A 143 8.57 4.48 -1.57
N ILE A 144 7.76 3.86 -2.42
CA ILE A 144 8.00 2.52 -2.95
C ILE A 144 8.81 2.65 -4.26
N VAL A 145 8.28 3.40 -5.23
CA VAL A 145 8.84 3.48 -6.60
C VAL A 145 9.93 4.55 -6.76
N THR A 146 9.85 5.65 -6.03
CA THR A 146 10.78 6.79 -6.08
C THR A 146 11.20 7.27 -4.67
N PRO A 147 11.74 6.37 -3.81
CA PRO A 147 12.15 6.69 -2.45
C PRO A 147 13.16 7.84 -2.38
N GLY A 148 12.92 8.78 -1.47
CA GLY A 148 13.71 10.00 -1.29
C GLY A 148 13.36 11.15 -2.25
N VAL A 149 12.47 10.95 -3.23
CA VAL A 149 12.13 11.96 -4.25
C VAL A 149 10.79 12.63 -3.96
N ARG A 150 10.84 13.94 -3.62
CA ARG A 150 9.65 14.80 -3.53
C ARG A 150 9.02 14.99 -4.92
N ASN A 151 7.69 14.96 -5.00
CA ASN A 151 6.94 14.95 -6.27
C ASN A 151 7.29 13.77 -7.19
N GLY A 152 7.91 12.71 -6.66
CA GLY A 152 8.38 11.54 -7.43
C GLY A 152 7.28 10.72 -8.11
N ALA A 153 6.00 11.08 -7.93
CA ALA A 153 4.86 10.51 -8.66
C ALA A 153 4.24 11.45 -9.70
N HIS A 154 4.52 12.77 -9.68
CA HIS A 154 3.88 13.79 -10.53
C HIS A 154 2.33 13.86 -10.47
N HIS A 155 1.73 13.19 -9.49
CA HIS A 155 0.30 13.21 -9.22
C HIS A 155 0.05 13.08 -7.72
N LEU A 156 -1.02 13.68 -7.20
CA LEU A 156 -1.32 13.60 -5.78
C LEU A 156 -1.86 12.22 -5.42
N HIS A 157 -1.31 11.62 -4.36
CA HIS A 157 -1.89 10.45 -3.71
C HIS A 157 -2.70 10.87 -2.47
N ASP A 158 -3.90 10.30 -2.29
CA ASP A 158 -4.56 10.24 -0.98
C ASP A 158 -3.97 9.04 -0.21
N TYR A 159 -3.62 9.25 1.07
CA TYR A 159 -3.17 8.20 1.99
C TYR A 159 -4.25 7.90 3.03
N VAL A 160 -4.33 6.65 3.48
CA VAL A 160 -4.97 6.27 4.76
C VAL A 160 -4.14 5.21 5.48
N GLY A 161 -4.39 5.07 6.78
CA GLY A 161 -3.60 4.22 7.66
C GLY A 161 -2.40 4.99 8.18
N ASN A 162 -1.21 4.66 7.71
CA ASN A 162 0.03 5.23 8.21
C ASN A 162 0.11 6.77 8.09
N ARG A 163 0.34 7.46 9.21
CA ARG A 163 0.36 8.93 9.27
C ARG A 163 1.73 9.58 9.00
N SER A 164 2.78 8.82 8.72
CA SER A 164 4.10 9.38 8.37
C SER A 164 4.42 9.31 6.87
N THR A 165 3.52 8.78 6.03
CA THR A 165 3.84 8.43 4.64
C THR A 165 4.13 9.64 3.74
N ASP A 166 5.34 9.68 3.22
CA ASP A 166 5.92 10.75 2.39
C ASP A 166 7.17 10.22 1.65
N ALA A 167 7.83 11.03 0.81
CA ALA A 167 9.04 10.64 0.07
C ALA A 167 10.15 9.99 0.91
N PHE A 168 10.31 10.39 2.18
CA PHE A 168 11.41 9.94 3.04
C PHE A 168 10.99 8.81 3.99
N SER A 169 9.83 8.20 3.76
CA SER A 169 9.31 7.12 4.58
C SER A 169 10.11 5.84 4.48
N THR A 170 10.50 5.31 5.64
CA THR A 170 11.33 4.10 5.78
C THR A 170 10.58 3.02 6.54
N ASP A 171 11.07 1.78 6.44
CA ASP A 171 10.66 0.65 7.30
C ASP A 171 10.85 0.93 8.80
N GLY A 172 11.61 1.97 9.18
CA GLY A 172 11.69 2.49 10.55
C GLY A 172 10.52 3.42 10.89
N SER A 173 10.32 4.49 10.11
CA SER A 173 9.30 5.50 10.40
C SER A 173 7.88 4.95 10.30
N LEU A 174 7.58 4.16 9.26
CA LEU A 174 6.24 3.58 9.07
C LEU A 174 5.85 2.66 10.25
N ARG A 175 6.82 1.92 10.79
CA ARG A 175 6.64 1.00 11.93
C ARG A 175 6.41 1.73 13.26
N THR A 176 7.04 2.89 13.47
CA THR A 176 6.88 3.68 14.70
C THR A 176 5.68 4.64 14.64
N ALA A 177 5.28 5.11 13.45
CA ALA A 177 4.20 6.05 13.22
C ALA A 177 2.85 5.71 13.88
N GLY A 178 2.00 6.73 14.04
CA GLY A 178 0.58 6.57 14.33
C GLY A 178 -0.21 6.17 13.08
N THR A 179 -1.46 5.74 13.27
CA THR A 179 -2.35 5.30 12.18
C THR A 179 -3.76 5.90 12.29
N THR A 180 -4.51 5.94 11.19
CA THR A 180 -5.98 6.13 11.19
C THR A 180 -6.76 4.83 11.34
N CYS A 181 -6.12 3.68 11.15
CA CYS A 181 -6.78 2.37 11.25
C CYS A 181 -7.18 2.01 12.67
N ALA A 182 -8.41 1.51 12.81
CA ALA A 182 -8.80 0.70 13.96
C ALA A 182 -7.88 -0.54 14.11
N GLY A 183 -7.82 -1.10 15.31
CA GLY A 183 -6.99 -2.28 15.61
C GLY A 183 -5.47 -2.04 15.62
N GLY A 184 -4.98 -0.87 15.21
CA GLY A 184 -3.56 -0.51 15.20
C GLY A 184 -2.78 -0.96 13.96
N ASP A 185 -3.47 -1.25 12.85
CA ASP A 185 -2.82 -1.50 11.56
C ASP A 185 -2.04 -0.26 11.09
N LYS A 186 -0.72 -0.35 10.98
CA LYS A 186 0.14 0.77 10.54
C LYS A 186 0.45 0.74 9.05
N SER A 187 -0.21 -0.09 8.26
CA SER A 187 0.04 -0.16 6.82
C SER A 187 -0.25 1.18 6.12
N ALA A 188 0.51 1.46 5.06
CA ALA A 188 0.21 2.58 4.17
C ALA A 188 -0.66 2.07 3.02
N TYR A 189 -1.81 2.71 2.82
CA TYR A 189 -2.73 2.46 1.72
C TYR A 189 -2.89 3.75 0.93
N PHE A 190 -2.53 3.76 -0.36
CA PHE A 190 -2.60 5.00 -1.14
C PHE A 190 -2.94 4.80 -2.61
N TRP A 191 -3.51 5.86 -3.19
CA TRP A 191 -4.06 5.87 -4.55
C TRP A 191 -4.02 7.30 -5.11
N PRO A 192 -3.86 7.49 -6.44
CA PRO A 192 -3.95 8.81 -7.06
C PRO A 192 -5.34 9.39 -6.82
N VAL A 193 -5.42 10.69 -6.51
CA VAL A 193 -6.69 11.33 -6.16
C VAL A 193 -7.64 11.44 -7.35
N LEU A 194 -8.93 11.59 -7.04
CA LEU A 194 -9.94 11.98 -8.02
C LEU A 194 -10.25 13.48 -7.83
N ARG A 195 -10.33 14.24 -8.92
CA ARG A 195 -10.70 15.66 -8.90
C ARG A 195 -12.08 15.90 -9.50
N ARG A 196 -12.78 16.91 -8.98
CA ARG A 196 -13.96 17.51 -9.59
C ARG A 196 -13.53 18.68 -10.48
N LEU A 197 -13.99 18.66 -11.72
CA LEU A 197 -13.75 19.69 -12.73
C LEU A 197 -14.93 20.65 -12.82
N SER A 198 -14.67 21.95 -12.65
CA SER A 198 -15.60 23.05 -12.93
C SER A 198 -15.53 23.53 -14.38
N GLY A 199 -14.35 23.41 -15.01
CA GLY A 199 -14.08 23.92 -16.36
C GLY A 199 -13.44 25.31 -16.40
N GLY A 200 -13.33 25.98 -15.23
CA GLY A 200 -12.52 27.19 -15.03
C GLY A 200 -11.35 26.96 -14.07
N ASP A 201 -10.99 25.71 -13.79
CA ASP A 201 -9.93 25.36 -12.85
C ASP A 201 -8.54 25.55 -13.49
N GLY A 202 -7.66 26.31 -12.81
CA GLY A 202 -6.25 26.38 -13.19
C GLY A 202 -5.44 25.15 -12.75
N PRO A 203 -4.14 25.08 -13.13
CA PRO A 203 -3.18 24.14 -12.56
C PRO A 203 -3.17 24.19 -11.04
N SER A 204 -3.10 23.01 -10.42
CA SER A 204 -3.13 22.87 -8.98
C SER A 204 -1.74 23.14 -8.39
N SER A 205 -1.70 23.92 -7.32
CA SER A 205 -0.51 24.17 -6.52
C SER A 205 -0.77 23.82 -5.05
N GLY A 206 0.30 23.46 -4.33
CA GLY A 206 0.24 23.09 -2.91
C GLY A 206 0.40 21.58 -2.68
N ASN A 207 0.49 21.21 -1.40
CA ASN A 207 0.70 19.84 -0.92
C ASN A 207 1.91 19.11 -1.56
N GLY A 208 2.92 19.86 -2.02
CA GLY A 208 4.14 19.35 -2.67
C GLY A 208 4.08 19.21 -4.20
N GLN A 209 2.95 19.55 -4.82
CA GLN A 209 2.66 19.33 -6.24
C GLN A 209 3.18 20.45 -7.14
N ASP A 210 3.76 20.08 -8.29
CA ASP A 210 4.20 21.03 -9.31
C ASP A 210 3.03 21.42 -10.24
N PRO A 211 2.73 22.72 -10.43
CA PRO A 211 1.78 23.17 -11.46
C PRO A 211 2.11 22.68 -12.88
N ALA A 212 3.38 22.39 -13.19
CA ALA A 212 3.81 21.80 -14.45
C ALA A 212 3.23 20.40 -14.69
N ASP A 213 2.90 19.65 -13.62
CA ASP A 213 2.22 18.36 -13.73
C ASP A 213 0.80 18.49 -14.32
N GLY A 214 0.27 19.72 -14.40
CA GLY A 214 -0.96 20.04 -15.13
C GLY A 214 -2.24 19.42 -14.55
N ASN A 215 -2.21 18.99 -13.28
CA ASN A 215 -3.38 18.44 -12.59
C ASN A 215 -4.34 19.58 -12.23
N VAL A 216 -5.62 19.51 -12.63
CA VAL A 216 -6.58 20.63 -12.49
C VAL A 216 -7.85 20.23 -11.75
N GLY A 217 -8.47 21.20 -11.08
CA GLY A 217 -9.72 21.01 -10.34
C GLY A 217 -9.53 20.55 -8.89
N ARG A 218 -10.64 20.43 -8.17
CA ARG A 218 -10.63 20.24 -6.71
C ARG A 218 -10.61 18.75 -6.35
N VAL A 219 -9.61 18.35 -5.56
CA VAL A 219 -9.52 17.02 -4.92
C VAL A 219 -10.86 16.63 -4.24
N LEU A 220 -11.30 15.41 -4.49
CA LEU A 220 -12.47 14.79 -3.88
C LEU A 220 -12.02 13.79 -2.82
N THR A 221 -12.22 14.14 -1.55
CA THR A 221 -12.26 13.12 -0.48
C THR A 221 -13.33 12.07 -0.85
N PRO A 222 -13.03 10.75 -0.79
CA PRO A 222 -14.03 9.72 -1.05
C PRO A 222 -15.31 9.88 -0.20
N SER A 223 -16.42 9.36 -0.69
CA SER A 223 -17.65 9.19 0.10
C SER A 223 -17.64 7.91 0.93
N SER A 224 -16.89 6.89 0.50
CA SER A 224 -16.47 5.75 1.34
C SER A 224 -15.21 5.11 0.79
N VAL A 225 -14.42 4.53 1.69
CA VAL A 225 -13.28 3.64 1.43
C VAL A 225 -13.59 2.31 2.11
N SER A 226 -13.14 1.21 1.52
CA SER A 226 -13.14 -0.11 2.16
C SER A 226 -11.86 -0.83 1.77
N LEU A 227 -11.12 -1.31 2.77
CA LEU A 227 -9.84 -2.01 2.63
C LEU A 227 -10.06 -3.47 3.03
N THR A 228 -10.54 -4.28 2.09
CA THR A 228 -10.94 -5.67 2.35
C THR A 228 -9.84 -6.62 1.94
N PHE A 229 -9.26 -7.33 2.91
CA PHE A 229 -8.42 -8.49 2.67
C PHE A 229 -9.29 -9.74 2.52
N ARG A 230 -9.19 -10.42 1.37
CA ARG A 230 -9.89 -11.68 1.05
C ARG A 230 -8.95 -12.87 1.14
N GLY A 231 -9.49 -14.07 1.34
CA GLY A 231 -8.74 -15.29 1.10
C GLY A 231 -8.70 -15.70 -0.38
N SER A 232 -8.28 -16.94 -0.62
CA SER A 232 -8.13 -17.54 -1.95
C SER A 232 -9.19 -18.64 -2.18
N PRO A 233 -9.80 -18.71 -3.38
CA PRO A 233 -10.68 -19.82 -3.76
C PRO A 233 -9.91 -21.14 -3.95
N ALA A 234 -8.57 -21.09 -4.04
CA ALA A 234 -7.70 -22.24 -4.31
C ALA A 234 -7.11 -22.90 -3.05
N GLY A 235 -7.32 -22.33 -1.86
CA GLY A 235 -6.76 -22.88 -0.61
C GLY A 235 -6.72 -21.87 0.54
N LYS A 236 -5.87 -22.14 1.52
CA LYS A 236 -5.61 -21.23 2.66
C LYS A 236 -4.54 -20.20 2.32
N VAL A 237 -4.63 -19.02 2.92
CA VAL A 237 -3.64 -17.95 2.78
C VAL A 237 -2.63 -17.95 3.94
N ALA A 238 -1.38 -17.59 3.65
CA ALA A 238 -0.31 -17.34 4.62
C ALA A 238 -0.26 -15.86 5.00
N ALA A 239 0.38 -15.53 6.14
CA ALA A 239 0.60 -14.14 6.53
C ALA A 239 1.50 -13.39 5.54
N MET A 240 1.13 -12.15 5.22
CA MET A 240 2.04 -11.20 4.56
C MET A 240 3.12 -10.76 5.55
N PRO A 241 4.40 -10.72 5.16
CA PRO A 241 5.46 -10.25 6.04
C PRO A 241 5.34 -8.74 6.24
N GLU A 242 5.68 -8.28 7.43
CA GLU A 242 5.85 -6.87 7.75
C GLU A 242 6.93 -6.25 6.83
N GLY A 243 6.58 -5.19 6.11
CA GLY A 243 7.38 -4.56 5.06
C GLY A 243 7.05 -5.02 3.63
N LEU A 244 6.14 -5.98 3.41
CA LEU A 244 5.68 -6.35 2.05
C LEU A 244 5.15 -5.11 1.31
N ARG A 245 5.67 -4.85 0.12
CA ARG A 245 5.14 -3.85 -0.81
C ARG A 245 4.20 -4.51 -1.82
N ALA A 246 3.30 -3.74 -2.41
CA ALA A 246 2.47 -4.20 -3.52
C ALA A 246 1.98 -3.00 -4.35
N ILE A 247 1.93 -3.18 -5.67
CA ILE A 247 1.36 -2.21 -6.61
C ILE A 247 0.31 -2.90 -7.48
N THR A 248 -0.86 -2.29 -7.63
CA THR A 248 -1.86 -2.68 -8.62
C THR A 248 -2.07 -1.56 -9.63
N GLY A 249 -2.38 -1.93 -10.87
CA GLY A 249 -2.43 -1.00 -11.99
C GLY A 249 -1.05 -0.50 -12.41
N ASP A 250 -1.05 0.53 -13.26
CA ASP A 250 0.15 1.14 -13.82
C ASP A 250 -0.11 2.61 -14.15
N ALA A 251 0.59 3.50 -13.46
CA ALA A 251 0.50 4.94 -13.65
C ALA A 251 0.91 5.42 -15.05
N LYS A 252 1.61 4.58 -15.85
CA LYS A 252 2.09 4.91 -17.19
C LYS A 252 1.42 4.08 -18.31
N ALA A 253 0.29 3.42 -18.01
CA ALA A 253 -0.40 2.51 -18.92
C ALA A 253 -0.89 3.11 -20.27
N PHE A 254 -0.99 4.44 -20.40
CA PHE A 254 -1.39 5.05 -21.68
C PHE A 254 -0.19 5.16 -22.65
N THR A 255 1.02 5.40 -22.15
CA THR A 255 2.25 5.42 -22.97
C THR A 255 2.91 4.05 -23.09
N ASN A 256 2.90 3.27 -22.01
CA ASN A 256 3.63 2.00 -21.91
C ASN A 256 2.79 0.79 -22.36
N GLY A 257 1.52 1.01 -22.69
CA GLY A 257 0.57 -0.06 -23.00
C GLY A 257 -0.02 -0.74 -21.77
N THR A 258 -0.98 -1.65 -22.00
CA THR A 258 -1.93 -2.09 -20.97
C THR A 258 -1.54 -3.38 -20.23
N ALA A 259 -0.31 -3.90 -20.42
CA ALA A 259 0.14 -5.16 -19.81
C ALA A 259 0.01 -5.17 -18.28
N ASN A 260 0.37 -4.06 -17.62
CA ASN A 260 0.24 -3.86 -16.17
C ASN A 260 -1.02 -3.08 -15.75
N ALA A 261 -1.85 -2.61 -16.70
CA ALA A 261 -3.08 -1.88 -16.39
C ALA A 261 -4.11 -2.77 -15.68
N ARG A 262 -4.61 -2.33 -14.53
CA ARG A 262 -5.60 -3.05 -13.70
C ARG A 262 -6.75 -2.14 -13.24
N ALA A 263 -6.94 -0.99 -13.90
CA ALA A 263 -8.05 -0.09 -13.67
C ALA A 263 -9.39 -0.82 -13.74
N GLN A 264 -10.26 -0.61 -12.74
CA GLN A 264 -11.63 -1.15 -12.73
C GLN A 264 -12.61 -0.07 -12.26
N TRP A 265 -13.18 0.64 -13.22
CA TRP A 265 -14.18 1.67 -12.98
C TRP A 265 -15.59 1.09 -13.08
N THR A 266 -16.44 1.41 -12.13
CA THR A 266 -17.83 0.93 -12.08
C THR A 266 -18.72 1.93 -11.33
N CYS A 267 -19.98 1.58 -11.11
CA CYS A 267 -20.95 2.36 -10.35
C CYS A 267 -21.56 1.52 -9.23
N THR A 268 -21.98 2.15 -8.13
CA THR A 268 -22.73 1.47 -7.06
C THR A 268 -24.05 0.92 -7.61
N GLY A 269 -24.29 -0.39 -7.45
CA GLY A 269 -25.41 -1.11 -8.05
C GLY A 269 -25.11 -1.73 -9.42
N PHE A 270 -23.88 -1.61 -9.91
CA PHE A 270 -23.40 -2.12 -11.20
C PHE A 270 -22.03 -2.80 -11.09
N GLU A 271 -21.62 -3.25 -9.90
CA GLU A 271 -20.32 -3.87 -9.64
C GLU A 271 -20.03 -5.17 -10.42
N ASP A 272 -21.04 -5.73 -11.10
CA ASP A 272 -20.91 -6.81 -12.09
C ASP A 272 -20.31 -6.34 -13.42
N ARG A 273 -20.36 -5.04 -13.72
CA ARG A 273 -19.84 -4.39 -14.94
C ARG A 273 -18.63 -3.53 -14.59
N ARG A 274 -17.58 -3.57 -15.42
CA ARG A 274 -16.31 -2.88 -15.15
C ARG A 274 -15.72 -2.34 -16.45
N LEU A 275 -15.32 -1.08 -16.41
CA LEU A 275 -14.60 -0.37 -17.47
C LEU A 275 -13.11 -0.39 -17.13
N ALA A 276 -12.28 -0.83 -18.08
CA ALA A 276 -10.82 -0.89 -17.93
C ALA A 276 -10.10 0.37 -18.46
N ASP A 277 -10.75 1.12 -19.33
CA ASP A 277 -10.18 2.22 -20.11
C ASP A 277 -11.13 3.44 -20.22
N LYS A 278 -12.19 3.49 -19.41
CA LYS A 278 -13.20 4.57 -19.40
C LYS A 278 -13.65 4.91 -17.98
N TYR A 279 -13.87 6.20 -17.73
CA TYR A 279 -14.57 6.69 -16.56
C TYR A 279 -16.07 6.36 -16.65
N PRO A 280 -16.75 6.07 -15.51
CA PRO A 280 -18.13 5.62 -15.52
C PRO A 280 -19.10 6.79 -15.43
N LEU A 281 -20.01 6.92 -16.39
CA LEU A 281 -21.20 7.75 -16.27
C LEU A 281 -22.28 6.93 -15.56
N CYS A 282 -22.48 7.22 -14.28
CA CYS A 282 -23.44 6.49 -13.44
C CYS A 282 -24.86 7.04 -13.58
N PRO A 283 -25.90 6.18 -13.52
CA PRO A 283 -27.28 6.65 -13.46
C PRO A 283 -27.58 7.37 -12.14
N GLY A 284 -28.69 8.11 -12.10
CA GLY A 284 -29.14 8.83 -10.91
C GLY A 284 -29.25 7.92 -9.67
N GLY A 285 -28.75 8.41 -8.53
CA GLY A 285 -28.66 7.65 -7.28
C GLY A 285 -27.38 6.81 -7.12
N SER A 286 -26.76 6.36 -8.22
CA SER A 286 -25.47 5.66 -8.19
C SER A 286 -24.29 6.63 -8.05
N ARG A 287 -23.20 6.14 -7.46
CA ARG A 287 -21.90 6.83 -7.32
C ARG A 287 -20.83 6.12 -8.13
N ALA A 288 -19.81 6.84 -8.59
CA ALA A 288 -18.65 6.25 -9.25
C ALA A 288 -17.81 5.45 -8.24
N VAL A 289 -17.28 4.32 -8.68
CA VAL A 289 -16.48 3.40 -7.85
C VAL A 289 -15.21 3.02 -8.60
N ARG A 290 -14.06 3.12 -7.92
CA ARG A 290 -12.79 2.49 -8.32
C ARG A 290 -12.62 1.21 -7.51
N VAL A 291 -12.19 0.13 -8.16
CA VAL A 291 -11.89 -1.14 -7.50
C VAL A 291 -10.46 -1.55 -7.81
N LEU A 292 -9.63 -1.57 -6.78
CA LEU A 292 -8.19 -1.77 -6.87
C LEU A 292 -7.87 -3.11 -6.18
N ASP A 293 -7.98 -4.19 -6.96
CA ASP A 293 -7.60 -5.54 -6.55
C ASP A 293 -6.08 -5.70 -6.67
N PHE A 294 -5.41 -6.08 -5.57
CA PHE A 294 -3.97 -6.30 -5.57
C PHE A 294 -3.59 -7.73 -6.00
N PRO A 295 -2.34 -7.96 -6.41
CA PRO A 295 -1.79 -9.31 -6.50
C PRO A 295 -1.78 -9.99 -5.12
N SER A 296 -1.73 -11.34 -5.11
CA SER A 296 -1.90 -12.13 -3.88
C SER A 296 -1.18 -13.47 -3.87
N CYS A 297 -0.27 -13.70 -4.82
CA CYS A 297 0.57 -14.89 -4.90
C CYS A 297 2.02 -14.45 -4.68
N TRP A 298 2.49 -14.62 -3.44
CA TRP A 298 3.79 -14.17 -2.98
C TRP A 298 4.84 -15.25 -3.24
N ASP A 299 6.03 -14.92 -3.75
CA ASP A 299 7.16 -15.85 -3.89
C ASP A 299 7.57 -16.52 -2.57
N GLY A 300 7.21 -15.89 -1.45
CA GLY A 300 7.35 -16.43 -0.12
C GLY A 300 8.63 -16.05 0.60
N THR A 301 9.47 -15.23 -0.02
CA THR A 301 10.78 -14.79 0.47
C THR A 301 10.90 -13.26 0.42
N ASN A 302 10.66 -12.63 -0.73
CA ASN A 302 11.01 -11.23 -0.96
C ASN A 302 9.86 -10.30 -0.56
N LYS A 303 10.16 -9.25 0.20
CA LYS A 303 9.19 -8.22 0.59
C LYS A 303 8.92 -7.19 -0.49
N ASP A 304 9.85 -7.07 -1.43
CA ASP A 304 9.76 -6.22 -2.61
C ASP A 304 10.67 -6.80 -3.71
N SER A 305 10.59 -6.29 -4.93
CA SER A 305 11.50 -6.65 -6.04
C SER A 305 11.95 -5.37 -6.76
N ALA A 306 13.02 -5.44 -7.55
CA ALA A 306 13.58 -4.27 -8.26
C ALA A 306 12.57 -3.56 -9.21
N ASN A 307 11.48 -4.24 -9.58
CA ASN A 307 10.38 -3.71 -10.38
C ASN A 307 9.04 -3.63 -9.62
N HIS A 308 9.06 -3.84 -8.30
CA HIS A 308 7.93 -3.85 -7.37
C HIS A 308 6.75 -4.78 -7.72
N ARG A 309 6.97 -5.80 -8.59
CA ARG A 309 5.91 -6.65 -9.15
C ARG A 309 6.20 -8.15 -9.16
N THR A 310 7.44 -8.58 -9.44
CA THR A 310 7.74 -10.02 -9.61
C THR A 310 7.67 -10.85 -8.33
N HIS A 311 7.88 -10.25 -7.16
CA HIS A 311 7.78 -10.94 -5.87
C HIS A 311 6.33 -11.27 -5.46
N LEU A 312 5.33 -10.53 -5.97
CA LEU A 312 3.93 -10.66 -5.59
C LEU A 312 3.04 -10.52 -6.84
N VAL A 313 2.59 -11.65 -7.38
CA VAL A 313 1.86 -11.72 -8.66
C VAL A 313 0.36 -11.99 -8.47
N PHE A 314 -0.42 -11.74 -9.52
CA PHE A 314 -1.84 -12.09 -9.54
C PHE A 314 -2.04 -13.62 -9.65
N PRO A 315 -3.05 -14.20 -8.97
CA PRO A 315 -3.45 -15.58 -9.23
C PRO A 315 -3.98 -15.74 -10.66
N ASP A 316 -4.00 -16.99 -11.16
CA ASP A 316 -4.67 -17.31 -12.42
C ASP A 316 -6.14 -16.86 -12.40
N ARG A 317 -6.55 -16.18 -13.48
CA ARG A 317 -7.87 -15.58 -13.62
C ARG A 317 -9.01 -16.62 -13.66
N ALA A 318 -8.75 -17.83 -14.15
CA ALA A 318 -9.78 -18.85 -14.32
C ALA A 318 -10.02 -19.68 -13.04
N SER A 319 -8.95 -20.08 -12.37
CA SER A 319 -8.97 -20.99 -11.21
C SER A 319 -8.70 -20.30 -9.86
N GLY A 320 -8.20 -19.06 -9.86
CA GLY A 320 -7.78 -18.34 -8.65
C GLY A 320 -6.56 -18.97 -7.95
N ARG A 321 -5.85 -19.87 -8.63
CA ARG A 321 -4.66 -20.56 -8.11
C ARG A 321 -3.41 -19.68 -8.26
N CYS A 322 -2.51 -19.80 -7.29
CA CYS A 322 -1.14 -19.32 -7.41
C CYS A 322 -0.29 -20.29 -8.26
N SER A 323 0.71 -19.75 -8.94
CA SER A 323 1.68 -20.52 -9.73
C SER A 323 2.65 -21.29 -8.84
N GLY A 324 3.28 -22.33 -9.39
CA GLY A 324 4.36 -23.05 -8.69
C GLY A 324 5.48 -22.10 -8.26
N GLY A 325 6.00 -22.29 -7.05
CA GLY A 325 6.96 -21.37 -6.42
C GLY A 325 6.34 -20.15 -5.73
N THR A 326 5.01 -19.97 -5.75
CA THR A 326 4.33 -18.90 -4.99
C THR A 326 3.28 -19.45 -4.03
N LYS A 327 3.02 -18.73 -2.94
CA LYS A 327 2.02 -19.05 -1.91
C LYS A 327 0.97 -17.94 -1.81
N ALA A 328 -0.29 -18.33 -1.60
CA ALA A 328 -1.38 -17.38 -1.47
C ALA A 328 -1.25 -16.57 -0.17
N VAL A 329 -1.46 -15.25 -0.26
CA VAL A 329 -1.58 -14.32 0.88
C VAL A 329 -2.94 -13.62 0.82
N PRO A 330 -3.42 -12.96 1.90
CA PRO A 330 -4.67 -12.21 1.85
C PRO A 330 -4.68 -11.18 0.73
N GLN A 331 -5.61 -11.31 -0.23
CA GLN A 331 -5.74 -10.37 -1.33
C GLN A 331 -6.38 -9.08 -0.85
N LEU A 332 -5.63 -7.98 -0.83
CA LEU A 332 -6.19 -6.65 -0.63
C LEU A 332 -7.06 -6.24 -1.82
N GLN A 333 -8.27 -5.76 -1.54
CA GLN A 333 -9.04 -4.89 -2.41
C GLN A 333 -9.25 -3.55 -1.71
N MET A 334 -8.85 -2.45 -2.35
CA MET A 334 -9.36 -1.13 -2.02
C MET A 334 -10.60 -0.84 -2.88
N ARG A 335 -11.72 -0.49 -2.26
CA ARG A 335 -12.95 -0.06 -2.96
C ARG A 335 -13.27 1.39 -2.59
N LEU A 336 -13.07 2.31 -3.53
CA LEU A 336 -13.17 3.75 -3.33
C LEU A 336 -14.44 4.27 -4.02
N THR A 337 -15.34 4.94 -3.30
CA THR A 337 -16.64 5.43 -3.85
C THR A 337 -16.70 6.96 -3.82
N TYR A 338 -17.02 7.60 -4.95
CA TYR A 338 -17.01 9.06 -5.10
C TYR A 338 -18.36 9.61 -5.57
N ALA A 339 -18.77 10.74 -4.97
CA ALA A 339 -19.87 11.55 -5.47
C ALA A 339 -19.34 12.48 -6.58
N VAL A 340 -19.69 12.18 -7.82
CA VAL A 340 -19.32 12.94 -9.03
C VAL A 340 -20.55 13.25 -9.87
N THR A 341 -20.53 14.33 -10.65
CA THR A 341 -21.59 14.59 -11.63
C THR A 341 -21.44 13.62 -12.80
N PRO A 342 -22.47 12.85 -13.20
CA PRO A 342 -22.37 11.86 -14.27
C PRO A 342 -22.47 12.51 -15.67
N ARG A 343 -21.51 13.38 -15.99
CA ARG A 343 -21.29 13.94 -17.33
C ARG A 343 -19.82 13.81 -17.72
N PRO A 344 -19.48 13.75 -19.02
CA PRO A 344 -18.11 13.89 -19.47
C PRO A 344 -17.45 15.17 -18.93
N ARG A 345 -16.15 15.09 -18.64
CA ARG A 345 -15.33 16.20 -18.10
C ARG A 345 -15.88 16.82 -16.81
N ALA A 346 -16.55 16.05 -15.96
CA ALA A 346 -16.90 16.47 -14.59
C ALA A 346 -15.87 16.04 -13.54
N PHE A 347 -15.05 15.05 -13.86
CA PHE A 347 -14.00 14.54 -12.99
C PHE A 347 -12.83 13.98 -13.81
N ALA A 348 -11.69 13.84 -13.15
CA ALA A 348 -10.47 13.23 -13.67
C ALA A 348 -9.73 12.52 -12.54
N LEU A 349 -8.93 11.51 -12.87
CA LEU A 349 -7.87 10.99 -12.03
C LEU A 349 -6.61 11.86 -12.23
N ASP A 350 -5.85 12.09 -11.17
CA ASP A 350 -4.50 12.66 -11.30
C ASP A 350 -3.54 11.64 -11.94
N SER A 351 -2.56 12.13 -12.68
CA SER A 351 -1.54 11.30 -13.37
C SER A 351 -0.30 12.13 -13.71
N PHE A 352 0.74 11.50 -14.27
CA PHE A 352 1.74 12.21 -15.07
C PHE A 352 1.05 12.96 -16.26
N PRO A 353 1.62 14.08 -16.77
CA PRO A 353 1.04 14.85 -17.88
C PRO A 353 0.83 14.04 -19.17
N GLU A 354 1.79 13.21 -19.54
CA GLU A 354 1.83 12.43 -20.80
C GLU A 354 0.70 11.40 -20.86
N GLN A 355 0.12 11.08 -19.70
CA GLN A 355 -0.97 10.11 -19.55
C GLN A 355 -2.35 10.73 -19.77
N LEU A 356 -2.44 12.04 -20.03
CA LEU A 356 -3.65 12.75 -20.46
C LEU A 356 -4.90 12.47 -19.59
N ARG A 357 -4.70 12.28 -18.27
CA ARG A 357 -5.74 11.89 -17.30
C ARG A 357 -6.52 10.62 -17.71
N LYS A 358 -5.90 9.67 -18.41
CA LYS A 358 -6.59 8.50 -18.94
C LYS A 358 -6.97 7.53 -17.83
N PRO A 359 -8.23 7.06 -17.74
CA PRO A 359 -8.70 6.18 -16.66
C PRO A 359 -8.02 4.81 -16.64
N VAL A 360 -7.35 4.42 -17.73
CA VAL A 360 -6.53 3.19 -17.80
C VAL A 360 -5.30 3.23 -16.89
N THR A 361 -4.83 4.43 -16.51
CA THR A 361 -3.70 4.61 -15.58
C THR A 361 -4.12 4.57 -14.11
N ASP A 362 -5.33 4.11 -13.79
CA ASP A 362 -5.73 3.91 -12.41
C ASP A 362 -4.90 2.78 -11.76
N HIS A 363 -4.34 3.11 -10.61
CA HIS A 363 -3.37 2.30 -9.86
C HIS A 363 -3.56 2.54 -8.35
N ALA A 364 -2.92 1.72 -7.53
CA ALA A 364 -2.78 1.94 -6.10
C ALA A 364 -1.62 1.14 -5.53
N ASP A 365 -1.15 1.60 -4.38
CA ASP A 365 0.10 1.20 -3.77
C ASP A 365 -0.15 0.86 -2.29
N PHE A 366 0.53 -0.18 -1.81
CA PHE A 366 0.35 -0.72 -0.47
C PHE A 366 1.70 -1.09 0.15
N ALA A 367 1.88 -0.75 1.42
CA ALA A 367 3.00 -1.25 2.23
C ALA A 367 2.47 -1.81 3.56
N ASN A 368 2.63 -3.12 3.75
CA ASN A 368 2.13 -3.87 4.90
C ASN A 368 2.94 -3.57 6.16
N PHE A 369 2.40 -2.77 7.07
CA PHE A 369 2.90 -2.58 8.43
C PHE A 369 1.84 -2.95 9.48
N MET A 370 0.93 -3.84 9.11
CA MET A 370 0.00 -4.46 10.04
C MET A 370 0.80 -5.23 11.10
N PRO A 371 0.62 -4.95 12.42
CA PRO A 371 1.34 -5.65 13.46
C PRO A 371 1.16 -7.17 13.36
N ARG A 372 2.21 -7.95 13.67
CA ARG A 372 2.25 -9.41 13.45
C ARG A 372 1.02 -10.13 14.00
N ASP A 373 0.59 -9.79 15.21
CA ASP A 373 -0.58 -10.39 15.84
C ASP A 373 -1.90 -10.03 15.15
N LEU A 374 -2.00 -8.82 14.58
CA LEU A 374 -3.17 -8.40 13.80
C LEU A 374 -3.21 -9.12 12.45
N MET A 375 -2.07 -9.25 11.77
CA MET A 375 -1.95 -10.07 10.55
C MET A 375 -2.28 -11.54 10.83
N ALA A 376 -1.82 -12.10 11.95
CA ALA A 376 -2.16 -13.46 12.38
C ALA A 376 -3.68 -13.61 12.65
N ARG A 377 -4.32 -12.64 13.32
CA ARG A 377 -5.78 -12.62 13.52
C ARG A 377 -6.55 -12.50 12.21
N ALA A 378 -6.10 -11.65 11.28
CA ALA A 378 -6.70 -11.47 9.96
C ALA A 378 -6.65 -12.78 9.15
N VAL A 379 -5.48 -13.40 9.06
CA VAL A 379 -5.27 -14.71 8.39
C VAL A 379 -6.11 -15.80 9.05
N ALA A 380 -6.16 -15.88 10.39
CA ALA A 380 -6.97 -16.85 11.10
C ALA A 380 -8.49 -16.65 10.85
N CYS A 381 -8.96 -15.40 10.76
CA CYS A 381 -10.34 -15.10 10.37
C CYS A 381 -10.64 -15.56 8.94
N ILE A 382 -9.82 -15.13 7.98
CA ILE A 382 -9.94 -15.44 6.55
C ILE A 382 -9.94 -16.96 6.30
N ASN A 383 -8.97 -17.67 6.86
CA ASN A 383 -8.84 -19.13 6.72
C ASN A 383 -10.00 -19.91 7.38
N SER A 384 -10.64 -19.34 8.40
CA SER A 384 -11.82 -19.89 9.06
C SER A 384 -13.17 -19.58 8.38
N GLY A 385 -13.17 -18.88 7.24
CA GLY A 385 -14.41 -18.52 6.52
C GLY A 385 -15.24 -17.40 7.17
N ARG A 386 -14.71 -16.75 8.22
CA ARG A 386 -15.39 -15.66 8.95
C ARG A 386 -15.17 -14.31 8.27
N ARG A 387 -16.01 -13.34 8.61
CA ARG A 387 -15.86 -11.92 8.22
C ARG A 387 -15.51 -11.12 9.48
N CYS A 388 -14.35 -10.46 9.48
CA CYS A 388 -13.82 -9.70 10.60
C CYS A 388 -13.41 -8.27 10.20
N ARG A 389 -13.08 -7.50 11.23
CA ARG A 389 -12.43 -6.18 11.29
C ARG A 389 -11.60 -6.14 12.57
#